data_AF-Q5NZE5-F1
#
_entry.id   AF-Q5NZE5-F1
#
_cell.length_a   1.000
_cell.length_b   1.000
_cell.length_c   1.000
_cell.angle_alpha   90.00
_cell.angle_beta   90.00
_cell.angle_gamma   90.00
#
_symmetry.space_group_name_H-M   'P 1'
#
loop_
_entity.id
_entity.type
_entity.pdbx_description
1 polymer ?
#
loop_
_entity_poly.entity_id
_entity_poly.type
_entity_poly.pdbx_seq_one_letter_code
_entity_poly.pdbx_strand_id
1 'polypeptide(L)'
;MNSNVGRLKIQLPCKLHMAKIVFNSFESFLSRHPESFSFTATITSAEPKGLSTDKSDKKLPTPYKLFHEWASLSLAGEWVTTKYKGGFIICVSDLKDATLISQKFGTTGTPRKAFTTERNVALGYKDDDYSQLARELGYDI
;
A
#
# COMPACT_ATOMS: atom_id res chain seq x y z
N MET A 1 -57.65 -21.24 3.88
CA MET A 1 -56.45 -21.83 4.53
C MET A 1 -55.42 -20.71 4.67
N ASN A 2 -54.98 -20.50 5.91
CA ASN A 2 -54.15 -19.38 6.38
C ASN A 2 -52.67 -19.52 6.04
N SER A 3 -51.98 -18.36 6.10
CA SER A 3 -50.55 -18.14 6.35
C SER A 3 -49.62 -18.38 5.17
N ASN A 4 -49.00 -17.39 4.50
CA ASN A 4 -48.31 -16.17 4.92
C ASN A 4 -47.01 -16.43 5.72
N VAL A 5 -45.90 -16.70 5.01
CA VAL A 5 -44.50 -16.46 5.39
C VAL A 5 -43.70 -16.54 4.08
N GLY A 6 -42.80 -15.66 3.64
CA GLY A 6 -42.20 -14.43 4.15
C GLY A 6 -41.04 -14.16 3.19
N ARG A 7 -41.02 -12.99 2.53
CA ARG A 7 -39.86 -12.54 1.72
C ARG A 7 -38.64 -12.45 2.65
N LEU A 8 -37.64 -13.31 2.45
CA LEU A 8 -36.31 -13.08 3.01
C LEU A 8 -35.65 -11.94 2.24
N LYS A 9 -35.86 -10.71 2.72
CA LYS A 9 -34.95 -9.59 2.45
C LYS A 9 -33.66 -9.89 3.21
N ILE A 10 -32.69 -10.48 2.55
CA ILE A 10 -31.32 -10.51 3.06
C ILE A 10 -30.74 -9.12 2.80
N GLN A 11 -30.94 -8.23 3.76
CA GLN A 11 -30.19 -6.99 3.87
C GLN A 11 -28.88 -7.34 4.57
N LEU A 12 -27.84 -7.63 3.78
CA LEU A 12 -26.48 -7.79 4.31
C LEU A 12 -25.97 -6.41 4.76
N PRO A 13 -25.52 -6.25 6.01
CA PRO A 13 -24.91 -5.00 6.45
C PRO A 13 -23.58 -4.76 5.73
N CYS A 14 -23.32 -3.48 5.47
CA CYS A 14 -22.08 -2.91 4.95
C CYS A 14 -20.81 -3.46 5.61
N LYS A 15 -19.71 -3.39 4.84
CA LYS A 15 -18.30 -3.69 5.16
C LYS A 15 -17.87 -5.14 4.89
N LEU A 16 -17.75 -5.48 3.60
CA LEU A 16 -16.63 -6.32 3.19
C LEU A 16 -15.34 -5.52 3.42
N HIS A 17 -14.71 -5.67 4.58
CA HIS A 17 -13.26 -5.54 4.65
C HIS A 17 -12.70 -6.76 3.92
N MET A 18 -12.42 -6.58 2.62
CA MET A 18 -11.82 -7.62 1.80
C MET A 18 -10.44 -7.98 2.37
N ALA A 19 -10.13 -9.27 2.33
CA ALA A 19 -9.01 -9.87 3.02
C ALA A 19 -7.66 -9.22 2.65
N LYS A 20 -6.98 -8.65 3.65
CA LYS A 20 -5.56 -8.31 3.58
C LYS A 20 -4.75 -9.60 3.52
N ILE A 21 -4.43 -10.08 2.33
CA ILE A 21 -3.40 -11.11 2.17
C ILE A 21 -2.07 -10.38 1.96
N VAL A 22 -1.36 -10.15 3.07
CA VAL A 22 0.07 -9.81 3.02
C VAL A 22 0.81 -11.12 2.76
N PHE A 23 1.53 -11.20 1.65
CA PHE A 23 2.22 -12.44 1.27
C PHE A 23 3.40 -12.73 2.19
N ASN A 24 3.57 -14.01 2.56
CA ASN A 24 4.68 -14.48 3.38
C ASN A 24 6.05 -14.33 2.70
N SER A 25 6.11 -14.18 1.37
CA SER A 25 7.34 -13.83 0.66
C SER A 25 7.05 -13.11 -0.66
N PHE A 26 7.97 -12.22 -1.04
CA PHE A 26 7.95 -11.48 -2.31
C PHE A 26 7.99 -12.43 -3.53
N GLU A 27 8.75 -13.52 -3.43
CA GLU A 27 8.86 -14.54 -4.48
C GLU A 27 7.55 -15.30 -4.71
N SER A 28 6.85 -15.68 -3.65
CA SER A 28 5.55 -16.36 -3.77
C SER A 28 4.50 -15.46 -4.40
N PHE A 29 4.54 -14.15 -4.12
CA PHE A 29 3.67 -13.18 -4.80
C PHE A 29 3.97 -13.12 -6.30
N LEU A 30 5.25 -12.96 -6.68
CA LEU A 30 5.65 -12.87 -8.09
C LEU A 30 5.34 -14.14 -8.88
N SER A 31 5.45 -15.31 -8.23
CA SER A 31 5.08 -16.59 -8.84
C SER A 31 3.59 -16.68 -9.16
N ARG A 32 2.72 -16.13 -8.30
CA ARG A 32 1.26 -16.10 -8.50
C ARG A 32 0.80 -14.96 -9.40
N HIS A 33 1.52 -13.84 -9.41
CA HIS A 33 1.19 -12.63 -10.17
C HIS A 33 2.33 -12.23 -11.11
N PRO A 34 2.58 -13.03 -12.16
CA PRO A 34 3.66 -12.77 -13.10
C PRO A 34 3.45 -11.49 -13.92
N GLU A 35 2.22 -10.98 -13.99
CA GLU A 35 1.86 -9.72 -14.66
C GLU A 35 1.58 -8.56 -13.67
N SER A 36 2.16 -8.61 -12.46
CA SER A 36 1.98 -7.55 -11.46
C SER A 36 2.59 -6.21 -11.90
N PHE A 37 2.10 -5.13 -11.29
CA PHE A 37 2.65 -3.79 -11.43
C PHE A 37 3.68 -3.56 -10.34
N SER A 38 4.90 -3.16 -10.72
CA SER A 38 6.00 -2.96 -9.78
C SER A 38 6.44 -1.50 -9.73
N PHE A 39 6.64 -1.00 -8.52
CA PHE A 39 7.09 0.35 -8.25
C PHE A 39 8.26 0.38 -7.29
N THR A 40 9.16 1.35 -7.45
CA THR A 40 10.31 1.57 -6.55
C THR A 40 10.28 2.97 -5.98
N ALA A 41 10.61 3.12 -4.70
CA ALA A 41 10.84 4.42 -4.09
C ALA A 41 12.18 4.43 -3.38
N THR A 42 12.90 5.54 -3.52
CA THR A 42 14.18 5.76 -2.83
C THR A 42 13.89 6.55 -1.55
N ILE A 43 14.17 5.94 -0.40
CA ILE A 43 13.96 6.53 0.92
C ILE A 43 15.16 6.22 1.81
N THR A 44 15.41 7.06 2.82
CA THR A 44 16.35 6.67 3.87
C THR A 44 15.68 5.64 4.76
N SER A 45 16.39 4.54 5.04
CA SER A 45 15.90 3.51 5.96
C SER A 45 15.88 3.97 7.42
N ALA A 46 16.45 5.14 7.70
CA ALA A 46 16.57 5.73 9.03
C ALA A 46 15.24 6.37 9.46
N GLU A 47 15.02 6.44 10.77
CA GLU A 47 13.98 7.29 11.34
C GLU A 47 14.27 8.76 10.97
N PRO A 48 13.24 9.62 10.82
CA PRO A 48 13.44 11.04 10.57
C PRO A 48 14.41 11.64 11.59
N LYS A 49 15.45 12.33 11.12
CA LYS A 49 16.48 12.88 12.01
C LYS A 49 15.84 13.84 13.01
N GLY A 50 15.89 13.48 14.31
CA GLY A 50 15.46 14.34 15.41
C GLY A 50 14.02 14.14 15.90
N LEU A 51 13.25 13.21 15.35
CA LEU A 51 11.87 12.93 15.79
C LEU A 51 11.63 11.41 15.88
N SER A 52 11.72 10.85 17.08
CA SER A 52 11.40 9.45 17.37
C SER A 52 9.93 9.24 17.77
N THR A 53 9.29 10.30 18.25
CA THR A 53 7.88 10.34 18.65
C THR A 53 7.19 11.58 18.05
N ASP A 54 5.89 11.47 17.86
CA ASP A 54 5.03 12.60 17.52
C ASP A 54 4.69 13.41 18.79
N LYS A 55 3.93 14.50 18.67
CA LYS A 55 3.55 15.36 19.82
C LYS A 55 2.63 14.67 20.84
N SER A 56 2.08 13.50 20.49
CA SER A 56 1.23 12.67 21.36
C SER A 56 1.99 11.48 21.95
N ASP A 57 3.33 11.51 21.93
CA ASP A 57 4.22 10.43 22.36
C ASP A 57 4.07 9.12 21.57
N LYS A 58 3.40 9.15 20.41
CA LYS A 58 3.29 7.99 19.53
C LYS A 58 4.60 7.83 18.75
N LYS A 59 5.16 6.62 18.76
CA LYS A 59 6.39 6.32 18.00
C LYS A 59 6.18 6.59 16.51
N LEU A 60 7.08 7.39 15.93
CA LEU A 60 7.08 7.69 14.52
C LEU A 60 7.60 6.50 13.70
N PRO A 61 6.88 6.08 12.64
CA PRO A 61 7.32 5.00 11.77
C PRO A 61 8.50 5.47 10.91
N THR A 62 9.34 4.54 10.44
CA THR A 62 10.29 4.86 9.37
C THR A 62 9.54 5.17 8.06
N PRO A 63 10.15 5.87 7.08
CA PRO A 63 9.47 6.16 5.80
C PRO A 63 8.91 4.92 5.10
N TYR A 64 9.59 3.77 5.22
CA TYR A 64 9.07 2.49 4.75
C TYR A 64 7.84 2.02 5.52
N LYS A 65 7.87 2.08 6.85
CA LYS A 65 6.74 1.63 7.69
C LYS A 65 5.52 2.53 7.47
N LEU A 66 5.75 3.83 7.28
CA LEU A 66 4.70 4.79 6.97
C LEU A 66 4.03 4.47 5.63
N PHE A 67 4.83 4.21 4.60
CA PHE A 67 4.32 3.76 3.31
C PHE A 67 3.56 2.43 3.43
N HIS A 68 4.10 1.47 4.18
CA HIS A 68 3.46 0.18 4.41
C HIS A 68 2.09 0.34 5.11
N GLU A 69 1.99 1.24 6.08
CA GLU A 69 0.73 1.58 6.76
C GLU A 69 -0.26 2.22 5.79
N TRP A 70 0.17 3.19 4.99
CA TRP A 70 -0.65 3.77 3.93
C TRP A 70 -1.15 2.70 2.94
N ALA A 71 -0.27 1.84 2.46
CA ALA A 71 -0.60 0.77 1.50
C ALA A 71 -1.60 -0.21 2.12
N SER A 72 -1.40 -0.54 3.40
CA SER A 72 -2.33 -1.35 4.16
C SER A 72 -3.72 -0.71 4.28
N LEU A 73 -3.82 0.61 4.40
CA LEU A 73 -5.12 1.28 4.54
C LEU A 73 -5.80 1.57 3.20
N SER A 74 -5.01 1.71 2.12
CA SER A 74 -5.47 2.26 0.85
C SER A 74 -5.64 1.20 -0.25
N LEU A 75 -4.83 0.15 -0.25
CA LEU A 75 -4.85 -0.88 -1.30
C LEU A 75 -5.87 -1.97 -0.96
N ALA A 76 -6.65 -2.37 -1.96
CA ALA A 76 -7.72 -3.36 -1.80
C ALA A 76 -7.34 -4.75 -2.32
N GLY A 77 -6.46 -4.82 -3.30
CA GLY A 77 -6.00 -6.04 -3.94
C GLY A 77 -4.85 -6.73 -3.21
N GLU A 78 -4.36 -7.80 -3.81
CA GLU A 78 -3.16 -8.49 -3.34
C GLU A 78 -1.91 -7.64 -3.68
N TRP A 79 -1.07 -7.39 -2.68
CA TRP A 79 0.17 -6.64 -2.83
C TRP A 79 1.27 -7.19 -1.93
N VAL A 80 2.51 -6.85 -2.28
CA VAL A 80 3.69 -7.18 -1.48
C VAL A 80 4.71 -6.05 -1.56
N THR A 81 5.47 -5.83 -0.50
CA THR A 81 6.57 -4.87 -0.50
C THR A 81 7.80 -5.47 0.15
N THR A 82 8.98 -5.05 -0.32
CA THR A 82 10.26 -5.45 0.25
C THR A 82 11.22 -4.28 0.23
N LYS A 83 12.16 -4.26 1.19
CA LYS A 83 13.22 -3.26 1.24
C LYS A 83 14.40 -3.68 0.37
N TYR A 84 15.09 -2.69 -0.20
CA TYR A 84 16.41 -2.87 -0.79
C TYR A 84 17.35 -1.76 -0.32
N LYS A 85 18.64 -1.85 -0.66
CA LYS A 85 19.63 -0.84 -0.27
C LYS A 85 19.25 0.52 -0.87
N GLY A 86 18.76 1.43 -0.03
CA GLY A 86 18.35 2.79 -0.42
C GLY A 86 16.86 2.97 -0.74
N GLY A 87 16.00 1.99 -0.46
CA GLY A 87 14.58 2.14 -0.77
C GLY A 87 13.71 0.92 -0.51
N PHE A 88 12.58 0.88 -1.21
CA PHE A 88 11.70 -0.28 -1.24
C PHE A 88 11.07 -0.49 -2.61
N ILE A 89 10.65 -1.72 -2.84
CA ILE A 89 9.85 -2.14 -3.99
C ILE A 89 8.47 -2.51 -3.48
N ILE A 90 7.43 -2.12 -4.21
CA ILE A 90 6.06 -2.61 -4.00
C ILE A 90 5.55 -3.20 -5.32
N CYS A 91 4.95 -4.38 -5.23
CA CYS A 91 4.22 -5.00 -6.32
C CYS A 91 2.74 -5.08 -5.97
N VAL A 92 1.87 -4.76 -6.92
CA VAL A 92 0.41 -4.87 -6.80
C VAL A 92 -0.14 -5.70 -7.95
N SER A 93 -1.14 -6.52 -7.67
CA SER A 93 -1.80 -7.37 -8.66
C SER A 93 -2.78 -6.59 -9.54
N ASP A 94 -3.44 -5.59 -8.97
CA ASP A 94 -4.55 -4.89 -9.61
C ASP A 94 -4.16 -3.53 -10.21
N LEU A 95 -4.71 -3.23 -11.40
CA LEU A 95 -4.51 -1.95 -12.08
C LEU A 95 -5.10 -0.77 -11.28
N LYS A 96 -6.17 -0.99 -10.51
CA LYS A 96 -6.78 0.05 -9.66
C LYS A 96 -5.81 0.51 -8.59
N ASP A 97 -5.18 -0.42 -7.90
CA ASP A 97 -4.17 -0.15 -6.87
C ASP A 97 -2.92 0.48 -7.49
N ALA A 98 -2.49 0.00 -8.67
CA ALA A 98 -1.38 0.61 -9.40
C ALA A 98 -1.65 2.07 -9.79
N THR A 99 -2.87 2.36 -10.22
CA THR A 99 -3.33 3.72 -10.56
C THR A 99 -3.38 4.59 -9.32
N LEU A 100 -3.90 4.07 -8.20
CA LEU A 100 -3.97 4.78 -6.93
C LEU A 100 -2.58 5.17 -6.41
N ILE A 101 -1.63 4.24 -6.42
CA ILE A 101 -0.23 4.49 -6.05
C ILE A 101 0.36 5.61 -6.91
N SER A 102 0.14 5.53 -8.23
CA SER A 102 0.71 6.49 -9.18
C SER A 102 0.10 7.88 -9.05
N GLN A 103 -1.20 7.96 -8.79
CA GLN A 103 -1.88 9.23 -8.51
C GLN A 103 -1.43 9.84 -7.18
N LYS A 104 -1.22 9.00 -6.16
CA LYS A 104 -0.87 9.45 -4.82
C LYS A 104 0.55 10.01 -4.74
N PHE A 105 1.52 9.30 -5.30
CA PHE A 105 2.93 9.62 -5.14
C PHE A 105 3.59 10.20 -6.39
N GLY A 106 2.85 10.25 -7.50
CA GLY A 106 3.43 10.56 -8.80
C GLY A 106 4.38 9.45 -9.27
N THR A 107 4.59 9.38 -10.58
CA THR A 107 5.53 8.45 -11.20
C THR A 107 6.32 9.14 -12.30
N THR A 108 7.55 8.69 -12.55
CA THR A 108 8.34 9.15 -13.70
C THR A 108 7.96 8.46 -15.02
N GLY A 109 6.95 7.57 -15.00
CA GLY A 109 6.44 6.85 -16.16
C GLY A 109 5.05 6.27 -15.94
N THR A 110 4.42 5.79 -17.02
CA THR A 110 3.09 5.16 -16.93
C THR A 110 3.18 3.77 -16.29
N PRO A 111 2.27 3.40 -15.38
CA PRO A 111 2.16 2.03 -14.88
C PRO A 111 1.97 1.05 -16.04
N ARG A 112 2.82 0.04 -16.14
CA ARG A 112 2.69 -1.02 -17.13
C ARG A 112 2.83 -2.36 -16.42
N LYS A 113 2.07 -3.36 -16.88
CA LYS A 113 2.28 -4.75 -16.48
C LYS A 113 3.71 -5.13 -16.86
N ALA A 114 4.52 -5.49 -15.87
CA ALA A 114 5.86 -5.99 -16.12
C ALA A 114 5.78 -7.51 -16.23
N PHE A 115 6.00 -8.05 -17.42
CA PHE A 115 6.46 -9.43 -17.52
C PHE A 115 7.85 -9.43 -16.89
N THR A 116 7.97 -10.03 -15.71
CA THR A 116 9.22 -10.21 -14.95
C THR A 116 10.01 -8.93 -14.66
N THR A 117 9.88 -8.38 -13.45
CA THR A 117 10.86 -7.58 -12.65
C THR A 117 11.73 -6.45 -13.25
N GLU A 118 11.82 -6.28 -14.57
CA GLU A 118 12.81 -5.42 -15.25
C GLU A 118 12.28 -4.01 -15.54
N ARG A 119 11.00 -3.74 -15.28
CA ARG A 119 10.40 -2.42 -15.49
C ARG A 119 9.67 -1.95 -14.23
N ASN A 120 10.45 -1.62 -13.21
CA ASN A 120 9.95 -0.92 -12.04
C ASN A 120 9.71 0.55 -12.40
N VAL A 121 8.53 1.07 -12.08
CA VAL A 121 8.25 2.50 -12.22
C VAL A 121 8.68 3.21 -10.94
N ALA A 122 9.54 4.22 -11.06
CA ALA A 122 9.93 4.99 -9.89
C ALA A 122 8.78 5.87 -9.39
N LEU A 123 8.49 5.77 -8.09
CA LEU A 123 7.58 6.65 -7.37
C LEU A 123 8.28 7.95 -7.01
N GLY A 124 7.50 9.03 -6.96
CA GLY A 124 7.95 10.33 -6.45
C GLY A 124 8.15 10.37 -4.94
N TYR A 125 7.70 9.35 -4.20
CA TYR A 125 7.77 9.28 -2.74
C TYR A 125 9.22 9.32 -2.24
N LYS A 126 9.54 10.36 -1.47
CA LYS A 126 10.84 10.63 -0.86
C LYS A 126 10.68 10.95 0.62
N ASP A 127 11.80 11.07 1.32
CA ASP A 127 11.82 11.44 2.74
C ASP A 127 11.16 12.80 3.02
N ASP A 128 11.21 13.74 2.07
CA ASP A 128 10.56 15.05 2.20
C ASP A 128 9.02 14.94 2.29
N ASP A 129 8.44 13.91 1.65
CA ASP A 129 6.99 13.63 1.68
C ASP A 129 6.54 12.94 2.98
N TYR A 130 7.50 12.51 3.82
CA TYR A 130 7.22 11.82 5.08
C TYR A 130 6.24 12.61 5.94
N SER A 131 6.47 13.91 6.07
CA SER A 131 5.70 14.75 6.95
C SER A 131 4.23 14.85 6.51
N GLN A 132 4.00 15.01 5.22
CA GLN A 132 2.67 15.06 4.66
C GLN A 132 1.95 13.72 4.85
N LEU A 133 2.59 12.60 4.51
CA LEU A 133 1.98 11.28 4.64
C LEU A 133 1.71 10.91 6.12
N ALA A 134 2.59 11.33 7.04
CA ALA A 134 2.41 11.11 8.48
C ALA A 134 1.17 11.83 9.00
N ARG A 135 0.95 13.09 8.61
CA ARG A 135 -0.26 13.84 8.98
C ARG A 135 -1.53 13.21 8.42
N GLU A 136 -1.49 12.75 7.16
CA GLU A 136 -2.62 12.06 6.53
C GLU A 136 -2.98 10.75 7.25
N LEU A 137 -1.99 10.07 7.83
CA LEU A 137 -2.16 8.87 8.64
C LEU A 137 -2.46 9.16 10.12
N GLY A 138 -2.63 10.44 10.48
CA GLY A 138 -3.04 10.88 11.82
C GLY A 138 -1.91 10.97 12.84
N TYR A 139 -0.67 11.08 12.41
CA TYR A 139 0.45 11.45 13.30
C TYR A 139 0.51 12.96 13.50
N ASP A 140 0.75 13.39 14.74
CA ASP A 140 0.86 14.81 15.09
C ASP A 140 2.32 15.27 15.05
N ILE A 141 2.76 15.73 13.88
CA ILE A 141 4.13 16.23 13.64
C ILE A 141 4.17 17.74 13.36
#